data_AF-A0A661CI43-F1
#
_entry.id   AF-A0A661CI43-F1
#
_cell.length_a   1.000
_cell.length_b   1.000
_cell.length_c   1.000
_cell.angle_alpha   90.00
_cell.angle_beta   90.00
_cell.angle_gamma   90.00
#
_symmetry.space_group_name_H-M   'P 1'
#
loop_
_entity.id
_entity.type
_entity.pdbx_description
1 polymer ?
#
loop_
_entity_poly.entity_id
_entity_poly.type
_entity_poly.pdbx_seq_one_letter_code
_entity_poly.pdbx_strand_id
1 'polypeptide(L)'
;MGSCRPPSRDPRSIALGLLDRLDTSRLTLDRLMETAVNAHPHLDQRDRALVFALVYGVQRWRSRLDHVAAGFATRPWRQVDPTVRNILRLALFQLLFLDRIPAPAIVHTAVDLAKDRVPRAANFVNALLRNVLRRGTETVLASLPRDPVAALALETAFPAWLRPAGQSVTAWTRPAGAAKPPTAFRR
;
A
#
# COMPACT_ATOMS: atom_id res chain seq x y z
N MET A 1 4.49 -21.38 20.64
CA MET A 1 4.52 -20.32 21.68
C MET A 1 4.90 -19.01 20.99
N GLY A 2 3.93 -18.13 20.76
CA GLY A 2 4.16 -16.86 20.06
C GLY A 2 4.80 -15.85 21.00
N SER A 3 5.92 -15.26 20.59
CA SER A 3 6.59 -14.19 21.32
C SER A 3 5.68 -12.97 21.42
N CYS A 4 5.09 -12.71 22.59
CA CYS A 4 4.40 -11.45 22.89
C CYS A 4 5.43 -10.34 23.09
N ARG A 5 5.88 -9.72 22.00
CA ARG A 5 6.55 -8.42 22.03
C ARG A 5 5.48 -7.35 22.38
N PRO A 6 5.77 -6.35 23.22
CA PRO A 6 4.80 -5.30 23.53
C PRO A 6 4.28 -4.64 22.25
N PRO A 7 3.00 -4.21 22.22
CA PRO A 7 2.45 -3.54 21.05
C PRO A 7 3.30 -2.33 20.70
N SER A 8 3.85 -2.32 19.50
CA SER A 8 4.61 -1.18 18.98
C SER A 8 3.70 0.05 18.98
N ARG A 9 4.16 1.17 19.53
CA ARG A 9 3.40 2.43 19.50
C ARG A 9 3.33 3.05 18.11
N ASP A 10 4.20 2.65 17.18
CA ASP A 10 4.23 3.21 15.83
C ASP A 10 3.02 2.73 15.00
N PRO A 11 2.21 3.66 14.45
CA PRO A 11 1.07 3.34 13.59
C PRO A 11 1.40 2.44 12.40
N ARG A 12 2.60 2.56 11.82
CA ARG A 12 2.99 1.77 10.64
C ARG A 12 3.26 0.32 10.99
N SER A 13 3.87 0.07 12.14
CA SER A 13 4.04 -1.29 12.67
C SER A 13 2.69 -1.97 12.96
N ILE A 14 1.72 -1.23 13.52
CA ILE A 14 0.35 -1.74 13.73
C ILE A 14 -0.32 -2.05 12.39
N ALA A 15 -0.24 -1.13 11.42
CA ALA A 15 -0.78 -1.33 10.08
C ALA A 15 -0.14 -2.55 9.38
N LEU A 16 1.17 -2.75 9.52
CA LEU A 16 1.87 -3.92 8.99
C LEU A 16 1.34 -5.21 9.61
N GLY A 17 1.19 -5.26 10.93
CA GLY A 17 0.63 -6.41 11.62
C GLY A 17 -0.80 -6.74 11.18
N LEU A 18 -1.61 -5.72 10.90
CA LEU A 18 -2.96 -5.87 10.34
C LEU A 18 -2.95 -6.45 8.93
N LEU A 19 -2.08 -5.94 8.04
CA LEU A 19 -1.94 -6.43 6.67
C LEU A 19 -1.42 -7.88 6.62
N ASP A 20 -0.43 -8.21 7.45
CA ASP A 20 0.10 -9.58 7.56
C ASP A 20 -0.99 -10.57 8.03
N ARG A 21 -1.79 -10.15 9.03
CA ARG A 21 -2.93 -10.94 9.52
C ARG A 21 -4.02 -11.07 8.46
N LEU A 22 -4.31 -10.02 7.69
CA LEU A 22 -5.32 -10.05 6.64
C LEU A 22 -4.92 -10.99 5.49
N ASP A 23 -3.62 -11.10 5.20
CA ASP A 23 -3.11 -12.03 4.19
C ASP A 23 -3.11 -13.50 4.66
N THR A 24 -3.07 -13.75 5.98
CA THR A 24 -2.95 -15.11 6.56
C THR A 24 -4.26 -15.63 7.16
N SER A 25 -5.15 -14.75 7.60
CA SER A 25 -6.39 -15.10 8.30
C SER A 25 -7.61 -15.01 7.39
N ARG A 26 -8.69 -15.71 7.76
CA ARG A 26 -10.00 -15.60 7.10
C ARG A 26 -10.87 -14.46 7.65
N LEU A 27 -10.28 -13.53 8.40
CA LEU A 27 -11.00 -12.43 9.02
C LEU A 27 -11.26 -11.31 8.02
N THR A 28 -12.41 -10.66 8.15
CA THR A 28 -12.70 -9.45 7.37
C THR A 28 -11.86 -8.28 7.86
N LEU A 29 -11.60 -7.33 6.95
CA LEU A 29 -10.84 -6.13 7.26
C LEU A 29 -11.48 -5.36 8.43
N ASP A 30 -12.81 -5.19 8.42
CA ASP A 30 -13.51 -4.44 9.46
C ASP A 30 -13.34 -5.05 10.85
N ARG A 31 -13.43 -6.39 10.96
CA ARG A 31 -13.19 -7.09 12.24
C ARG A 31 -11.74 -6.95 12.72
N LEU A 32 -10.77 -6.98 11.80
CA LEU A 32 -9.37 -6.78 12.16
C LEU A 32 -9.11 -5.35 12.64
N MET A 33 -9.70 -4.35 11.98
CA MET A 33 -9.61 -2.94 12.36
C MET A 33 -10.21 -2.71 13.74
N GLU A 34 -11.42 -3.22 14.00
CA GLU A 34 -12.07 -3.14 15.30
C GLU A 34 -11.21 -3.76 16.41
N THR A 35 -10.67 -4.96 16.16
CA THR A 35 -9.79 -5.64 17.11
C THR A 35 -8.52 -4.81 17.40
N ALA A 36 -7.92 -4.20 16.38
CA ALA A 36 -6.70 -3.40 16.57
C ALA A 36 -6.96 -2.07 17.30
N VAL A 37 -8.09 -1.41 17.03
CA VAL A 37 -8.52 -0.20 17.74
C VAL A 37 -8.69 -0.48 19.23
N ASN A 38 -9.31 -1.61 19.57
CA ASN A 38 -9.55 -2.05 20.94
C ASN A 38 -8.26 -2.51 21.64
N ALA A 39 -7.33 -3.12 20.91
CA ALA A 39 -6.04 -3.56 21.45
C ALA A 39 -5.06 -2.40 21.75
N HIS A 40 -5.29 -1.21 21.19
CA HIS A 40 -4.41 -0.06 21.35
C HIS A 40 -5.19 1.18 21.84
N PRO A 41 -5.77 1.17 23.06
CA PRO A 41 -6.55 2.29 23.60
C PRO A 41 -5.73 3.58 23.75
N HIS A 42 -4.41 3.46 23.86
CA HIS A 42 -3.45 4.55 24.05
C HIS A 42 -3.07 5.31 22.77
N LEU A 43 -3.51 4.87 21.58
CA LEU A 43 -3.31 5.66 20.35
C LEU A 43 -4.17 6.91 20.38
N ASP A 44 -3.55 8.05 20.08
CA ASP A 44 -4.27 9.29 19.87
C ASP A 44 -5.11 9.23 18.59
N GLN A 45 -5.95 10.24 18.37
CA GLN A 45 -6.83 10.28 17.21
C GLN A 45 -6.06 10.34 15.88
N ARG A 46 -4.88 10.99 15.87
CA ARG A 46 -4.06 11.18 14.67
C ARG A 46 -3.42 9.86 14.25
N ASP A 47 -2.89 9.11 15.19
CA ASP A 47 -2.28 7.81 15.00
C ASP A 47 -3.31 6.79 14.55
N ARG A 48 -4.51 6.79 15.15
CA ARG A 48 -5.63 5.97 14.66
C ARG A 48 -5.98 6.30 13.23
N ALA A 49 -6.14 7.58 12.89
CA ALA A 49 -6.44 8.00 11.52
C ALA A 49 -5.35 7.54 10.54
N LEU A 50 -4.07 7.59 10.95
CA LEU A 50 -2.96 7.08 10.13
C LEU A 50 -3.04 5.57 9.93
N VAL A 51 -3.32 4.76 10.96
CA VAL A 51 -3.50 3.30 10.79
C VAL A 51 -4.61 3.01 9.77
N PHE A 52 -5.76 3.67 9.87
CA PHE A 52 -6.87 3.50 8.94
C PHE A 52 -6.47 3.89 7.51
N ALA A 53 -5.88 5.08 7.33
CA ALA A 53 -5.43 5.55 6.02
C ALA A 53 -4.45 4.56 5.37
N LEU A 54 -3.51 4.02 6.15
CA LEU A 54 -2.52 3.05 5.67
C LEU A 54 -3.18 1.73 5.27
N VAL A 55 -4.00 1.12 6.13
CA VAL A 55 -4.56 -0.21 5.88
C VAL A 55 -5.56 -0.18 4.73
N TYR A 56 -6.54 0.74 4.77
CA TYR A 56 -7.53 0.87 3.70
C TYR A 56 -6.88 1.36 2.40
N GLY A 57 -5.93 2.29 2.49
CA GLY A 57 -5.20 2.81 1.34
C GLY A 57 -4.39 1.74 0.63
N VAL A 58 -3.64 0.93 1.38
CA VAL A 58 -2.87 -0.19 0.83
C VAL A 58 -3.77 -1.22 0.18
N GLN A 59 -4.89 -1.60 0.81
CA GLN A 59 -5.79 -2.59 0.19
C GLN A 59 -6.47 -2.05 -1.07
N ARG A 60 -6.90 -0.78 -1.05
CA ARG A 60 -7.51 -0.12 -2.20
C ARG A 60 -6.54 -0.06 -3.38
N TRP A 61 -5.28 0.35 -3.13
CA TRP A 61 -4.29 0.56 -4.19
C TRP A 61 -3.32 -0.62 -4.34
N ARG A 62 -3.63 -1.81 -3.82
CA ARG A 62 -2.70 -2.94 -3.76
C ARG A 62 -2.08 -3.28 -5.11
N SER A 63 -2.90 -3.35 -6.17
CA SER A 63 -2.43 -3.61 -7.53
C SER A 63 -1.47 -2.53 -8.04
N ARG A 64 -1.76 -1.26 -7.77
CA ARG A 64 -0.91 -0.12 -8.16
C ARG A 64 0.42 -0.14 -7.42
N LEU A 65 0.38 -0.36 -6.12
CA LEU A 65 1.58 -0.45 -5.28
C LEU A 65 2.44 -1.64 -5.68
N ASP A 66 1.83 -2.79 -5.99
CA ASP A 66 2.53 -3.97 -6.47
C ASP A 66 3.18 -3.75 -7.84
N HIS A 67 2.48 -3.09 -8.77
CA HIS A 67 3.01 -2.73 -10.09
C HIS A 67 4.22 -1.80 -9.98
N VAL A 68 4.12 -0.75 -9.15
CA VAL A 68 5.24 0.15 -8.88
C VAL A 68 6.40 -0.62 -8.27
N ALA A 69 6.17 -1.39 -7.21
CA ALA A 69 7.22 -2.15 -6.53
C ALA A 69 7.91 -3.15 -7.48
N ALA A 70 7.14 -3.84 -8.33
CA ALA A 70 7.66 -4.78 -9.31
C ALA A 70 8.55 -4.10 -10.36
N GLY A 71 8.23 -2.86 -10.78
CA GLY A 71 9.05 -2.09 -11.72
C GLY A 71 10.42 -1.67 -11.17
N PHE A 72 10.62 -1.68 -9.85
CA PHE A 72 11.89 -1.37 -9.19
C PHE A 72 12.58 -2.58 -8.57
N ALA A 73 11.90 -3.74 -8.48
CA ALA A 73 12.44 -4.93 -7.90
C ALA A 73 13.45 -5.63 -8.84
N THR A 74 14.56 -6.10 -8.29
CA THR A 74 15.58 -6.88 -9.03
C THR A 74 15.23 -8.35 -9.18
N ARG A 75 14.17 -8.82 -8.48
CA ARG A 75 13.69 -10.20 -8.48
C ARG A 75 12.18 -10.24 -8.70
N PRO A 76 11.61 -11.37 -9.16
CA PRO A 76 10.18 -11.48 -9.39
C PRO A 76 9.37 -11.11 -8.14
N TRP A 77 8.40 -10.20 -8.27
CA TRP A 77 7.64 -9.66 -7.14
C TRP A 77 6.95 -10.76 -6.32
N ARG A 78 6.48 -11.82 -6.98
CA ARG A 78 5.83 -12.97 -6.32
C ARG A 78 6.76 -13.78 -5.41
N GLN A 79 8.08 -13.72 -5.62
CA GLN A 79 9.08 -14.40 -4.79
C GLN A 79 9.53 -13.54 -3.59
N VAL A 80 9.10 -12.28 -3.54
CA VAL A 80 9.37 -11.42 -2.38
C VAL A 80 8.52 -11.90 -1.21
N ASP A 81 9.16 -12.03 -0.05
CA ASP A 81 8.53 -12.39 1.22
C ASP A 81 7.22 -11.57 1.44
N PRO A 82 6.10 -12.20 1.80
CA PRO A 82 4.82 -11.51 1.96
C PRO A 82 4.87 -10.31 2.90
N THR A 83 5.57 -10.40 4.03
CA THR A 83 5.72 -9.30 4.99
C THR A 83 6.57 -8.18 4.38
N VAL A 84 7.60 -8.52 3.63
CA VAL A 84 8.40 -7.51 2.88
C VAL A 84 7.57 -6.80 1.82
N ARG A 85 6.66 -7.51 1.13
CA ARG A 85 5.71 -6.87 0.20
C ARG A 85 4.79 -5.89 0.93
N ASN A 86 4.29 -6.23 2.12
CA ASN A 86 3.46 -5.34 2.91
C ASN A 86 4.22 -4.10 3.42
N ILE A 87 5.48 -4.25 3.84
CA ILE A 87 6.35 -3.11 4.19
C ILE A 87 6.51 -2.15 3.00
N LEU A 88 6.82 -2.70 1.82
CA LEU A 88 7.00 -1.90 0.61
C LEU A 88 5.70 -1.24 0.15
N ARG A 89 4.56 -1.93 0.24
CA ARG A 89 3.24 -1.34 -0.04
C ARG A 89 2.94 -0.17 0.89
N LEU A 90 3.19 -0.31 2.20
CA LEU A 90 3.02 0.78 3.17
C LEU A 90 3.90 1.98 2.84
N ALA A 91 5.17 1.75 2.51
CA ALA A 91 6.11 2.82 2.18
C ALA A 91 5.70 3.53 0.87
N LEU A 92 5.39 2.78 -0.18
CA LEU A 92 4.95 3.33 -1.46
C LEU A 92 3.62 4.08 -1.33
N PHE A 93 2.68 3.57 -0.53
CA PHE A 93 1.41 4.27 -0.32
C PHE A 93 1.64 5.64 0.34
N GLN A 94 2.52 5.71 1.34
CA GLN A 94 2.87 6.98 1.96
C GLN A 94 3.54 7.93 0.96
N LEU A 95 4.47 7.44 0.14
CA LEU A 95 5.16 8.25 -0.88
C LEU A 95 4.24 8.78 -1.97
N LEU A 96 3.24 7.99 -2.37
CA LEU A 96 2.38 8.32 -3.52
C LEU A 96 1.13 9.11 -3.14
N PHE A 97 0.65 8.99 -1.90
CA PHE A 97 -0.65 9.52 -1.50
C PHE A 97 -0.63 10.39 -0.24
N LEU A 98 0.46 10.40 0.55
CA LEU A 98 0.53 11.16 1.79
C LEU A 98 1.62 12.25 1.74
N ASP A 99 1.25 13.45 1.31
CA ASP A 99 2.19 14.58 1.15
C ASP A 99 2.79 15.09 2.47
N ARG A 100 2.14 14.79 3.60
CA ARG A 100 2.54 15.31 4.93
C ARG A 100 3.73 14.58 5.55
N ILE A 101 4.14 13.44 5.01
CA ILE A 101 5.20 12.61 5.60
C ILE A 101 6.46 12.72 4.75
N PRO A 102 7.58 13.23 5.30
CA PRO A 102 8.80 13.40 4.51
C PRO A 102 9.37 12.05 4.05
N ALA A 103 9.81 11.98 2.80
CA ALA A 103 10.34 10.77 2.18
C ALA A 103 11.45 10.07 3.00
N PRO A 104 12.44 10.77 3.58
CA PRO A 104 13.45 10.13 4.42
C PRO A 104 12.87 9.39 5.63
N ALA A 105 11.82 9.94 6.27
CA ALA A 105 11.18 9.30 7.42
C ALA A 105 10.42 8.03 7.01
N ILE A 106 9.80 8.03 5.83
CA ILE A 106 9.13 6.84 5.27
C ILE A 106 10.15 5.73 5.04
N VAL A 107 11.27 6.04 4.39
CA VAL A 107 12.33 5.06 4.10
C VAL A 107 12.92 4.52 5.40
N HIS A 108 13.27 5.39 6.34
CA HIS A 108 13.82 4.99 7.63
C HIS A 108 12.89 4.01 8.35
N THR A 109 11.61 4.37 8.48
CA THR A 109 10.65 3.52 9.17
C THR A 109 10.43 2.18 8.45
N ALA A 110 10.37 2.18 7.12
CA ALA A 110 10.24 0.94 6.34
C ALA A 110 11.45 0.01 6.54
N VAL A 111 12.65 0.57 6.61
CA VAL A 111 13.88 -0.19 6.87
C VAL A 111 13.90 -0.75 8.28
N ASP A 112 13.46 0.01 9.28
CA ASP A 112 13.38 -0.47 10.66
C ASP A 112 12.34 -1.57 10.83
N LEU A 113 11.15 -1.43 10.22
CA LEU A 113 10.17 -2.50 10.15
C LEU A 113 10.75 -3.77 9.49
N ALA A 114 11.56 -3.61 8.44
CA ALA A 114 12.24 -4.74 7.81
C ALA A 114 13.28 -5.37 8.72
N LYS A 115 14.09 -4.57 9.44
CA LYS A 115 15.04 -5.09 10.44
C LYS A 115 14.34 -5.89 11.53
N ASP A 116 13.19 -5.41 12.00
CA ASP A 116 12.43 -6.05 13.07
C ASP A 116 11.73 -7.34 12.62
N ARG A 117 11.20 -7.38 11.40
CA ARG A 117 10.32 -8.46 10.93
C ARG A 117 11.04 -9.47 10.05
N VAL A 118 11.91 -9.00 9.15
CA VAL A 118 12.64 -9.82 8.18
C VAL A 118 14.06 -9.24 8.00
N PRO A 119 14.98 -9.38 8.98
CA PRO A 119 16.25 -8.66 9.00
C PRO A 119 17.05 -8.75 7.70
N ARG A 120 17.08 -9.94 7.08
CA ARG A 120 17.74 -10.22 5.79
C ARG A 120 17.26 -9.36 4.62
N ALA A 121 16.07 -8.76 4.72
CA ALA A 121 15.46 -7.96 3.66
C ALA A 121 15.62 -6.45 3.85
N ALA A 122 16.19 -5.97 4.97
CA ALA A 122 16.31 -4.55 5.25
C ALA A 122 17.09 -3.78 4.16
N ASN A 123 18.21 -4.36 3.69
CA ASN A 123 19.01 -3.76 2.61
C ASN A 123 18.25 -3.71 1.28
N PHE A 124 17.46 -4.75 0.98
CA PHE A 124 16.62 -4.78 -0.21
C PHE A 124 15.54 -3.70 -0.18
N VAL A 125 14.85 -3.54 0.96
CA VAL A 125 13.83 -2.51 1.15
C VAL A 125 14.43 -1.11 0.97
N ASN A 126 15.57 -0.85 1.62
CA ASN A 126 16.27 0.43 1.49
C ASN A 126 16.66 0.73 0.03
N ALA A 127 17.30 -0.24 -0.64
CA ALA A 127 17.76 -0.08 -2.02
C ALA A 127 16.60 0.20 -2.98
N LEU A 128 15.49 -0.53 -2.85
CA LEU A 128 14.31 -0.35 -3.69
C LEU A 128 13.70 1.04 -3.48
N LEU A 129 13.45 1.44 -2.24
CA LEU A 129 12.83 2.75 -1.95
C LEU A 129 13.73 3.92 -2.34
N ARG A 130 15.05 3.82 -2.16
CA ARG A 130 15.99 4.83 -2.67
C ARG A 130 15.97 4.91 -4.19
N ASN A 131 15.82 3.78 -4.88
CA ASN A 131 15.70 3.76 -6.34
C ASN A 131 14.40 4.42 -6.81
N VAL A 132 13.29 4.17 -6.11
CA VAL A 132 12.00 4.83 -6.34
C VAL A 132 12.13 6.35 -6.20
N LEU A 133 12.72 6.84 -5.10
CA LEU A 133 12.90 8.28 -4.89
C LEU A 133 13.78 8.95 -5.94
N ARG A 134 14.81 8.24 -6.42
CA ARG A 134 15.77 8.77 -7.41
C ARG A 134 15.20 8.82 -8.81
N ARG A 135 14.44 7.78 -9.21
CA ARG A 135 13.95 7.62 -10.59
C ARG A 135 12.54 8.18 -10.80
N GLY A 136 11.81 8.44 -9.71
CA GLY A 136 10.38 8.74 -9.78
C GLY A 136 9.56 7.50 -10.14
N THR A 137 8.24 7.58 -10.02
CA THR A 137 7.32 6.45 -10.32
C THR A 137 6.55 6.62 -11.63
N GLU A 138 6.69 7.78 -12.27
CA GLU A 138 5.91 8.25 -13.41
C GLU A 138 6.09 7.32 -14.61
N THR A 139 7.33 6.92 -14.91
CA THR A 139 7.62 6.00 -16.02
C THR A 139 7.02 4.62 -15.81
N VAL A 140 7.02 4.12 -14.57
CA VAL A 140 6.44 2.79 -14.26
C VAL A 140 4.92 2.86 -14.31
N LEU A 141 4.32 3.94 -13.82
CA LEU A 141 2.87 4.15 -13.85
C LEU A 141 2.35 4.42 -15.27
N ALA A 142 3.14 5.06 -16.14
CA ALA A 142 2.82 5.23 -17.55
C ALA A 142 2.87 3.91 -18.34
N SER A 143 3.65 2.94 -17.87
CA SER A 143 3.70 1.58 -18.43
C SER A 143 2.54 0.75 -17.90
N LEU A 144 1.36 0.95 -18.50
CA LEU A 144 0.19 0.13 -18.17
C LEU A 144 0.32 -1.28 -18.76
N PRO A 145 -0.16 -2.33 -18.06
CA PRO A 145 -0.28 -3.67 -18.60
C PRO A 145 -1.09 -3.68 -19.90
N ARG A 146 -0.72 -4.57 -20.83
CA ARG A 146 -1.51 -4.80 -22.06
C ARG A 146 -2.91 -5.34 -21.78
N ASP A 147 -3.09 -6.02 -20.65
CA ASP A 147 -4.41 -6.46 -20.19
C ASP A 147 -5.23 -5.23 -19.73
N PRO A 148 -6.35 -4.90 -20.39
CA PRO A 148 -7.17 -3.75 -20.05
C PRO A 148 -7.77 -3.84 -18.64
N VAL A 149 -7.94 -5.04 -18.08
CA VAL A 149 -8.44 -5.21 -16.71
C VAL A 149 -7.37 -4.83 -15.70
N ALA A 150 -6.15 -5.33 -15.89
CA ALA A 150 -5.01 -4.92 -15.08
C ALA A 150 -4.73 -3.42 -15.19
N ALA A 151 -4.80 -2.82 -16.39
CA ALA A 151 -4.64 -1.38 -16.58
C ALA A 151 -5.69 -0.57 -15.77
N LEU A 152 -6.97 -0.93 -15.87
CA LEU A 152 -8.04 -0.26 -15.14
C LEU A 152 -7.86 -0.33 -13.62
N ALA A 153 -7.41 -1.48 -13.10
CA ALA A 153 -7.15 -1.66 -11.67
C ALA A 153 -6.04 -0.73 -11.14
N LEU A 154 -5.05 -0.38 -11.97
CA LEU A 154 -3.98 0.56 -11.60
C LEU A 154 -4.47 2.01 -11.58
N GLU A 155 -5.41 2.36 -12.44
CA GLU A 155 -5.93 3.72 -12.59
C GLU A 155 -7.02 4.04 -11.57
N THR A 156 -7.95 3.11 -11.36
CA THR A 156 -9.24 3.39 -10.68
C THR A 156 -9.39 2.73 -9.32
N ALA A 157 -8.39 1.93 -8.89
CA ALA A 157 -8.47 1.07 -7.71
C ALA A 157 -9.64 0.08 -7.74
N PHE A 158 -10.19 -0.19 -8.93
CA PHE A 158 -11.29 -1.16 -9.09
C PHE A 158 -10.73 -2.58 -9.04
N PRO A 159 -11.35 -3.50 -8.27
CA PRO A 159 -10.89 -4.87 -8.24
C PRO A 159 -11.07 -5.52 -9.62
N ALA A 160 -10.03 -6.18 -10.12
CA ALA A 160 -10.06 -6.88 -11.41
C ALA A 160 -11.22 -7.89 -11.52
N TRP A 161 -11.66 -8.46 -10.39
CA TRP A 161 -12.73 -9.45 -10.30
C TRP A 161 -14.14 -8.85 -10.29
N LEU A 162 -14.31 -7.56 -9.99
CA LEU A 162 -15.63 -6.90 -9.89
C LEU A 162 -16.12 -6.40 -11.25
N ARG A 163 -15.72 -7.04 -12.35
CA ARG A 163 -16.28 -6.76 -13.67
C ARG A 163 -17.61 -7.51 -13.82
N PRO A 164 -18.72 -6.82 -14.13
CA PRO A 164 -19.90 -7.49 -14.65
C PRO A 164 -19.52 -8.20 -15.96
N ALA A 165 -19.91 -9.48 -16.11
CA ALA A 165 -19.73 -10.19 -17.36
C ALA A 165 -20.43 -9.44 -18.50
N GLY A 166 -19.76 -9.23 -19.63
CA GLY A 166 -20.37 -8.71 -20.87
C GLY A 166 -20.29 -7.20 -21.14
N GLN A 167 -19.60 -6.38 -20.33
CA GLN A 167 -19.46 -4.94 -20.61
C GLN A 167 -18.02 -4.53 -20.93
N SER A 168 -17.84 -3.58 -21.86
CA SER A 168 -16.55 -3.00 -22.21
C SER A 168 -16.03 -2.08 -21.10
N VAL A 169 -14.70 -2.07 -20.86
CA VAL A 169 -14.02 -1.22 -19.86
C VAL A 169 -14.40 0.27 -20.01
N THR A 170 -14.72 0.68 -21.23
CA THR A 170 -15.15 2.03 -21.60
C THR A 170 -16.51 2.46 -21.04
N ALA A 171 -17.37 1.54 -20.61
CA ALA A 171 -18.71 1.89 -20.13
C ALA A 171 -18.72 2.59 -18.76
N TRP A 172 -17.66 2.39 -17.95
CA TRP A 172 -17.48 3.02 -16.64
C TRP A 172 -16.45 4.14 -16.63
N THR A 173 -15.56 4.21 -17.63
CA THR A 173 -14.56 5.29 -17.76
C THR A 173 -15.05 6.46 -18.59
N ARG A 174 -16.19 6.33 -19.30
CA ARG A 174 -16.87 7.48 -19.89
C ARG A 174 -17.62 8.22 -18.79
N PRO A 175 -17.26 9.46 -18.43
CA PRO A 175 -18.11 10.22 -17.52
C PRO A 175 -19.47 10.37 -18.19
N ALA A 176 -20.54 10.07 -17.46
CA ALA A 176 -21.89 10.46 -17.86
C ALA A 176 -21.92 11.99 -17.87
N GLY A 177 -21.63 12.59 -19.03
CA GLY A 177 -21.47 14.04 -19.19
C GLY A 177 -20.04 14.51 -18.93
N ALA A 178 -19.40 15.05 -19.96
CA ALA A 178 -18.12 15.71 -19.86
C ALA A 178 -18.21 16.93 -18.93
N ALA A 179 -17.71 16.80 -17.70
CA ALA A 179 -17.22 17.91 -16.92
C ALA A 179 -15.82 17.56 -16.44
N LYS A 180 -14.85 18.39 -16.84
CA LYS A 180 -13.45 18.34 -16.38
C LYS A 180 -13.44 18.20 -14.85
N PRO A 181 -12.73 17.23 -14.25
CA PRO A 181 -12.62 17.17 -12.79
C PRO A 181 -12.03 18.52 -12.32
N PRO A 182 -12.64 19.20 -11.34
CA PRO A 182 -12.13 20.50 -10.89
C PRO A 182 -10.71 20.29 -10.37
N THR A 183 -9.74 20.88 -11.08
CA THR A 183 -8.36 21.04 -10.63
C THR A 183 -8.38 21.86 -9.35
N ALA A 184 -8.34 21.19 -8.20
CA ALA A 184 -8.23 21.84 -6.90
C ALA A 184 -7.44 20.95 -5.94
N PHE A 185 -6.12 20.95 -6.09
CA PHE A 185 -5.21 20.87 -4.95
C PHE A 185 -3.96 21.70 -5.30
N ARG A 186 -4.11 23.02 -5.12
CA ARG A 186 -3.00 23.95 -4.95
C ARG A 186 -3.36 24.82 -3.74
N ARG A 187 -2.63 24.65 -2.64
CA ARG A 187 -2.33 25.71 -1.69
C ARG A 187 -0.88 25.57 -1.32
#